data_AF-A0A101EP87-F1
#
_entry.id   AF-A0A101EP87-F1
#
_cell.length_a   1.000
_cell.length_b   1.000
_cell.length_c   1.000
_cell.angle_alpha   90.00
_cell.angle_beta   90.00
_cell.angle_gamma   90.00
#
_symmetry.space_group_name_H-M   'P 1'
#
loop_
_entity.id
_entity.type
_entity.pdbx_description
1 polymer ?
#
loop_
_entity_poly.entity_id
_entity_poly.type
_entity_poly.pdbx_seq_one_letter_code
_entity_poly.pdbx_strand_id
1 'polypeptide(L)'
;MVFVGLRNFQRLFQSPEYLNAIKVTVVYVLASLFLTIFLAFFIALLLNMNLPGNRIFRALIFTPYAISPAIAGVLWSFLLNPVVGHVNYILSKLFGL
;
A
#
# COMPACT_ATOMS: atom_id res chain seq x y z
N MET A 1 22.91 15.58 31.92
CA MET A 1 21.88 14.82 31.18
C MET A 1 21.26 13.82 32.15
N VAL A 2 19.96 13.91 32.42
CA VAL A 2 19.31 13.03 33.41
C VAL A 2 18.89 11.74 32.71
N PHE A 3 19.46 10.62 33.13
CA PHE A 3 19.05 9.29 32.66
C PHE A 3 17.66 8.96 33.21
N VAL A 4 16.68 8.77 32.33
CA VAL A 4 15.26 8.56 32.68
C VAL A 4 14.84 7.09 32.72
N GLY A 5 15.78 6.16 32.48
CA GLY A 5 15.52 4.71 32.49
C GLY A 5 14.35 4.32 31.58
N LEU A 6 13.45 3.47 32.09
CA LEU A 6 12.30 2.93 31.33
C LEU A 6 11.06 3.85 31.32
N ARG A 7 11.14 5.04 31.92
CA ARG A 7 9.99 5.92 32.13
C ARG A 7 9.34 6.38 30.82
N ASN A 8 10.13 6.54 29.76
CA ASN A 8 9.62 6.90 28.43
C ASN A 8 8.78 5.78 27.83
N PHE A 9 9.24 4.52 27.93
CA PHE A 9 8.49 3.37 27.42
C PHE A 9 7.19 3.16 28.19
N GLN A 10 7.20 3.27 29.52
CA GLN A 10 5.99 3.19 30.34
C GLN A 10 4.96 4.25 29.95
N ARG A 11 5.39 5.50 29.72
CA ARG A 11 4.51 6.57 29.23
C ARG A 11 3.97 6.27 27.83
N LEU A 12 4.80 5.71 26.95
CA LEU A 12 4.42 5.37 25.57
C LEU A 12 3.31 4.30 25.58
N PHE A 13 3.49 3.21 26.32
CA PHE A 13 2.52 2.11 26.38
C PHE A 13 1.24 2.45 27.16
N GLN A 14 1.24 3.55 27.92
CA GLN A 14 0.05 4.08 28.59
C GLN A 14 -0.72 5.10 27.74
N SER A 15 -0.11 5.64 26.66
CA SER A 15 -0.79 6.56 25.76
C SER A 15 -1.80 5.80 24.87
N PRO A 16 -3.09 6.15 24.93
CA PRO A 16 -4.11 5.57 24.05
C PRO A 16 -3.81 5.80 22.57
N GLU A 17 -3.22 6.94 22.23
CA GLU A 17 -2.84 7.31 20.86
C GLU A 17 -1.76 6.36 20.31
N TYR A 18 -0.76 6.03 21.13
CA TYR A 18 0.30 5.10 20.74
C TYR A 18 -0.23 3.68 20.52
N LEU A 19 -1.08 3.19 21.42
CA LEU A 19 -1.71 1.88 21.28
C LEU A 19 -2.60 1.82 20.03
N ASN A 20 -3.33 2.90 19.73
CA ASN A 20 -4.11 3.01 18.51
C ASN A 20 -3.21 3.01 17.26
N ALA A 21 -2.13 3.77 17.25
CA ALA A 21 -1.18 3.79 16.14
C ALA A 21 -0.57 2.39 15.87
N ILE A 22 -0.21 1.64 16.93
CA ILE A 22 0.22 0.25 16.80
C ILE A 22 -0.88 -0.59 16.15
N LYS A 23 -2.11 -0.51 16.67
CA LYS A 23 -3.24 -1.30 16.15
C LYS A 23 -3.48 -1.02 14.67
N VAL A 24 -3.53 0.25 14.27
CA VAL A 24 -3.71 0.67 12.87
C VAL A 24 -2.57 0.15 12.01
N THR A 25 -1.32 0.26 12.48
CA THR A 25 -0.14 -0.24 11.74
C THR A 25 -0.19 -1.75 11.55
N VAL A 26 -0.52 -2.50 12.61
CA VAL A 26 -0.62 -3.96 12.55
C VAL A 26 -1.72 -4.39 11.58
N VAL A 27 -2.91 -3.77 11.66
CA VAL A 27 -4.01 -4.05 10.74
C VAL A 27 -3.62 -3.71 9.31
N TYR A 28 -3.00 -2.55 9.08
CA TYR A 28 -2.51 -2.13 7.76
C TYR A 28 -1.51 -3.14 7.17
N VAL A 29 -0.51 -3.55 7.95
CA VAL A 29 0.50 -4.52 7.52
C VAL A 29 -0.12 -5.88 7.21
N LEU A 30 -0.96 -6.41 8.09
CA LEU A 30 -1.58 -7.71 7.88
C LEU A 30 -2.53 -7.71 6.67
N ALA A 31 -3.37 -6.68 6.53
CA ALA A 31 -4.30 -6.57 5.41
C ALA A 31 -3.55 -6.41 4.08
N SER A 32 -2.55 -5.53 4.03
CA SER A 32 -1.75 -5.30 2.81
C SER A 32 -0.95 -6.54 2.42
N LEU A 33 -0.31 -7.24 3.38
CA LEU A 33 0.40 -8.48 3.12
C LEU A 33 -0.53 -9.57 2.60
N PHE A 34 -1.67 -9.78 3.26
CA PHE A 34 -2.63 -10.81 2.85
C PHE A 34 -3.12 -10.57 1.41
N LEU A 35 -3.56 -9.34 1.11
CA LEU A 35 -4.00 -8.96 -0.23
C LEU A 35 -2.89 -9.14 -1.27
N THR A 36 -1.68 -8.67 -0.96
CA THR A 36 -0.54 -8.74 -1.88
C THR A 36 -0.15 -10.18 -2.19
N ILE A 37 -0.06 -11.05 -1.17
CA ILE A 37 0.26 -12.48 -1.36
C ILE A 37 -0.82 -13.15 -2.19
N PHE A 38 -2.10 -12.90 -1.88
CA PHE A 38 -3.21 -13.50 -2.61
C PHE A 38 -3.21 -13.09 -4.09
N LEU A 39 -3.08 -11.79 -4.37
CA LEU A 39 -3.00 -11.25 -5.73
C LEU A 39 -1.77 -11.77 -6.47
N ALA A 40 -0.59 -11.73 -5.84
CA ALA A 40 0.65 -12.20 -6.44
C ALA A 40 0.59 -13.70 -6.77
N PHE A 41 0.00 -14.51 -5.89
CA PHE A 41 -0.20 -15.94 -6.14
C PHE A 41 -1.12 -16.18 -7.35
N PHE A 42 -2.24 -15.47 -7.43
CA PHE A 42 -3.17 -15.60 -8.56
C PHE A 42 -2.53 -15.17 -9.89
N ILE A 43 -1.80 -14.05 -9.88
CA ILE A 43 -1.04 -13.58 -11.06
C ILE A 43 0.04 -14.58 -11.45
N ALA A 44 0.77 -15.14 -10.48
CA ALA A 44 1.80 -16.15 -10.74
C ALA A 44 1.21 -17.40 -11.39
N LEU A 45 0.02 -17.85 -10.94
CA LEU A 45 -0.68 -18.97 -11.54
C LEU A 45 -1.05 -18.70 -13.01
N LEU A 46 -1.58 -17.51 -13.31
CA LEU A 46 -1.90 -17.09 -14.68
C LEU A 46 -0.65 -17.03 -15.58
N LEU A 47 0.47 -16.51 -15.07
CA LEU A 47 1.74 -16.44 -15.80
C LEU A 47 2.44 -17.79 -15.94
N ASN A 48 2.03 -18.80 -15.18
CA ASN A 48 2.51 -20.17 -15.32
C ASN A 48 1.79 -20.92 -16.44
N MET A 49 0.64 -20.43 -16.91
CA MET A 49 -0.01 -20.98 -18.10
C MET A 49 0.84 -20.67 -19.34
N ASN A 50 0.92 -21.63 -20.28
CA ASN A 50 1.63 -21.47 -21.55
C ASN A 50 0.87 -20.52 -22.50
N LEU A 51 0.72 -19.26 -22.08
CA LEU A 51 0.09 -18.21 -22.87
C LEU A 51 1.10 -17.65 -23.88
N PRO A 52 0.70 -17.45 -25.16
CA PRO A 52 1.53 -16.75 -26.12
C PRO A 52 1.79 -15.32 -25.62
N GLY A 53 3.06 -14.89 -25.59
CA GLY A 53 3.46 -13.57 -25.10
C GLY A 53 3.82 -13.48 -23.61
N ASN A 54 3.95 -14.60 -22.90
CA ASN A 54 4.31 -14.65 -21.46
C ASN A 54 5.52 -13.76 -21.08
N ARG A 55 6.52 -13.65 -21.96
CA ARG A 55 7.70 -12.78 -21.75
C ARG A 55 7.33 -11.29 -21.63
N ILE A 56 6.39 -10.81 -22.44
CA ILE A 56 5.92 -9.41 -22.43
C ILE A 56 5.07 -9.17 -21.18
N PHE A 57 4.15 -10.08 -20.85
CA PHE A 57 3.32 -9.95 -19.65
C PHE A 57 4.16 -9.89 -18.37
N ARG A 58 5.18 -10.75 -18.25
CA ARG A 58 6.13 -10.69 -17.14
C ARG A 58 6.81 -9.33 -17.07
N ALA A 59 7.38 -8.84 -18.18
CA ALA A 59 8.06 -7.54 -18.20
C ALA A 59 7.14 -6.38 -17.77
N LEU A 60 5.90 -6.34 -18.27
CA LEU A 60 4.93 -5.29 -17.92
C LEU A 60 4.56 -5.31 -16.43
N ILE A 61 4.34 -6.49 -15.85
CA ILE A 61 3.99 -6.64 -14.43
C ILE A 61 5.13 -6.21 -13.51
N PHE A 62 6.39 -6.44 -13.91
CA PHE A 62 7.56 -6.03 -13.13
C PHE A 62 7.97 -4.57 -13.36
N THR A 63 7.53 -3.92 -14.45
CA THR A 63 7.87 -2.53 -14.76
C THR A 63 7.59 -1.53 -13.62
N PRO A 64 6.41 -1.52 -12.97
CA PRO A 64 6.14 -0.57 -11.89
C PRO A 64 7.03 -0.76 -10.65
N TYR A 65 7.63 -1.95 -10.46
CA TYR A 65 8.57 -2.20 -9.37
C TYR A 65 9.86 -1.37 -9.49
N ALA A 66 10.18 -0.86 -10.68
CA ALA A 66 11.32 0.03 -10.89
C ALA A 66 11.09 1.44 -10.32
N ILE A 67 9.85 1.81 -9.98
CA ILE A 67 9.51 3.12 -9.43
C ILE A 67 9.72 3.10 -7.91
N SER A 68 10.38 4.12 -7.36
CA SER A 68 10.57 4.21 -5.91
C SER A 68 9.23 4.37 -5.16
N PRO A 69 9.11 3.83 -3.93
CA PRO A 69 7.89 3.99 -3.13
C PRO A 69 7.50 5.46 -2.89
N ALA A 70 8.47 6.36 -2.75
CA ALA A 70 8.22 7.79 -2.57
C ALA A 70 7.55 8.42 -3.81
N ILE A 71 8.07 8.14 -5.01
CA ILE A 71 7.49 8.65 -6.26
C ILE A 71 6.10 8.05 -6.47
N ALA A 72 5.93 6.76 -6.20
CA ALA A 72 4.63 6.10 -6.29
C ALA A 72 3.59 6.79 -5.37
N GLY A 73 3.97 7.13 -4.14
CA GLY A 73 3.10 7.85 -3.19
C GLY A 73 2.70 9.24 -3.69
N VAL A 74 3.62 9.99 -4.30
CA VAL A 74 3.32 11.30 -4.90
C VAL A 74 2.37 11.16 -6.09
N LEU A 75 2.60 10.19 -6.98
CA LEU A 75 1.73 9.91 -8.11
C LEU A 75 0.31 9.56 -7.66
N TRP A 76 0.18 8.68 -6.66
CA TRP A 76 -1.13 8.36 -6.09
C TRP A 76 -1.81 9.57 -5.46
N SER A 77 -1.06 10.42 -4.75
CA SER A 77 -1.60 11.65 -4.17
C SER A 77 -2.10 12.63 -5.25
N PHE A 78 -1.42 12.69 -6.40
CA PHE A 78 -1.85 13.49 -7.55
C PHE A 78 -3.10 12.89 -8.23
N LEU A 79 -3.11 11.58 -8.47
CA LEU A 79 -4.22 10.88 -9.11
C LEU A 79 -5.51 10.93 -8.29
N LEU A 80 -5.39 10.86 -6.96
CA LEU A 80 -6.49 10.92 -6.00
C LEU A 80 -6.80 12.36 -5.55
N ASN A 81 -6.23 13.38 -6.19
CA ASN A 81 -6.50 14.77 -5.84
C ASN A 81 -8.00 15.09 -6.00
N PRO A 82 -8.66 15.73 -5.01
CA PRO A 82 -10.10 15.98 -5.04
C PRO A 82 -10.54 16.98 -6.11
N VAL A 83 -9.65 17.86 -6.59
CA VAL A 83 -10.00 18.95 -7.53
C VAL A 83 -9.66 18.60 -8.97
N VAL A 84 -8.51 17.94 -9.21
CA VAL A 84 -8.00 17.66 -10.57
C VAL A 84 -7.71 16.16 -10.79
N GLY A 85 -7.89 15.33 -9.77
CA GLY A 85 -7.56 13.91 -9.81
C GLY A 85 -8.46 13.13 -10.77
N HIS A 86 -7.84 12.50 -11.76
CA HIS A 86 -8.56 11.74 -12.78
C HIS A 86 -9.26 10.51 -12.20
N VAL A 87 -8.73 9.94 -11.11
CA VAL A 87 -9.38 8.80 -10.43
C VAL A 87 -10.72 9.23 -9.83
N ASN A 88 -10.75 10.37 -9.13
CA ASN A 88 -11.99 10.88 -8.54
C ASN A 88 -13.01 11.28 -9.61
N TYR A 89 -12.55 11.88 -10.72
CA TYR A 89 -13.43 12.19 -11.86
C TYR A 89 -14.06 10.93 -12.47
N ILE A 90 -13.28 9.85 -12.65
CA ILE A 90 -13.78 8.58 -13.18
C ILE A 90 -14.74 7.91 -12.19
N LEU A 91 -14.39 7.89 -10.90
CA LEU A 91 -15.24 7.34 -9.85
C LEU A 91 -16.57 8.11 -9.74
N SER A 92 -16.53 9.44 -9.79
CA SER A 92 -17.71 10.31 -9.80
C SER A 92 -18.63 9.97 -10.98
N LYS A 93 -18.07 9.82 -12.17
CA LYS A 93 -18.84 9.49 -13.37
C LYS A 93 -19.43 8.08 -13.34
N LEU A 94 -18.74 7.11 -12.74
CA LEU A 94 -19.20 5.72 -12.65
C LEU A 94 -20.21 5.49 -11.53
N PHE A 95 -20.03 6.13 -10.38
CA PHE A 95 -20.81 5.88 -9.15
C PHE A 95 -21.75 7.05 -8.77
N GLY A 96 -21.69 8.18 -9.47
CA GLY A 96 -22.53 9.36 -9.21
C GLY A 96 -22.16 10.14 -7.95
N LEU A 97 -20.93 9.98 -7.45
CA LEU A 97 -20.39 10.63 -6.24
C LEU A 97 -19.67 11.94 -6.55
#